data_AF-A0A1D2IKA3-F1
#
_entry.id   AF-A0A1D2IKA3-F1
#
_cell.length_a   1.000
_cell.length_b   1.000
_cell.length_c   1.000
_cell.angle_alpha   90.00
_cell.angle_beta   90.00
_cell.angle_gamma   90.00
#
_symmetry.space_group_name_H-M   'P 1'
#
loop_
_entity.id
_entity.type
_entity.pdbx_description
1 polymer ?
#
loop_
_entity_poly.entity_id
_entity_poly.type
_entity_poly.pdbx_seq_one_letter_code
_entity_poly.pdbx_strand_id
1 'polypeptide(L)'
;MIGTNPARISDAQITVTCAGHTVLTAAHRLTTTPSDARRYPAAALVSLYHQRWEHESAYCPPRHTTMDGRVLRSGDRAGVEQERWSLLTLCQLLRTAMADAAESRPGADPDRCGFATAPPDRP
;
A
#
# COMPACT_ATOMS: atom_id res chain seq x y z
N MET A 1 19.74 -13.30 -19.95
CA MET A 1 18.76 -13.86 -20.91
C MET A 1 17.37 -13.53 -20.36
N ILE A 2 16.69 -12.50 -20.88
CA ILE A 2 15.36 -12.11 -20.40
C ILE A 2 14.36 -13.05 -21.09
N GLY A 3 13.81 -14.01 -20.34
CA GLY A 3 12.81 -14.93 -20.88
C GLY A 3 11.56 -14.17 -21.32
N THR A 4 11.06 -14.46 -22.52
CA THR A 4 9.81 -13.89 -23.04
C THR A 4 8.66 -14.53 -22.28
N ASN A 5 8.31 -13.98 -21.12
CA ASN A 5 7.15 -14.44 -20.36
C ASN A 5 5.90 -13.88 -21.05
N PRO A 6 4.98 -14.71 -21.55
CA PRO A 6 3.79 -14.20 -22.22
C PRO A 6 2.98 -13.34 -21.25
N ALA A 7 2.74 -12.08 -21.63
CA ALA A 7 1.98 -11.13 -20.84
C ALA A 7 0.55 -11.02 -21.40
N ARG A 8 -0.45 -11.01 -20.52
CA ARG A 8 -1.85 -10.79 -20.84
C ARG A 8 -2.27 -9.40 -20.39
N ILE A 9 -2.94 -8.68 -21.28
CA ILE A 9 -3.65 -7.44 -20.95
C ILE A 9 -5.07 -7.80 -20.53
N SER A 10 -5.49 -7.30 -19.37
CA SER A 10 -6.87 -7.45 -18.85
C SER A 10 -7.48 -6.09 -18.59
N ASP A 11 -8.65 -5.86 -19.16
CA ASP A 11 -9.47 -4.66 -18.88
C ASP A 11 -10.47 -4.94 -17.76
N ALA A 12 -10.71 -3.94 -16.92
CA ALA A 12 -11.69 -4.00 -15.85
C ALA A 12 -12.30 -2.62 -15.57
N GLN A 13 -13.51 -2.61 -15.03
CA GLN A 13 -14.11 -1.41 -14.46
C GLN A 13 -14.13 -1.53 -12.95
N ILE A 14 -13.65 -0.50 -12.27
CA ILE A 14 -13.67 -0.41 -10.82
C ILE A 14 -14.67 0.67 -10.46
N THR A 15 -15.61 0.34 -9.58
CA THR A 15 -16.56 1.28 -9.00
C THR A 15 -16.26 1.41 -7.51
N VAL A 16 -15.99 2.63 -7.06
CA VAL A 16 -15.70 2.97 -5.66
C VAL A 16 -16.80 3.87 -5.13
N THR A 17 -17.33 3.52 -3.96
CA THR A 17 -18.27 4.36 -3.22
C THR A 17 -17.52 5.09 -2.11
N CYS A 18 -17.41 6.41 -2.21
CA CYS A 18 -16.74 7.25 -1.23
C CYS A 18 -17.65 7.59 -0.04
N ALA A 19 -17.06 8.11 1.05
CA ALA A 19 -17.74 8.43 2.31
C ALA A 19 -18.87 9.50 2.23
N GLY A 20 -19.21 10.00 1.05
CA GLY A 20 -20.35 10.90 0.77
C GLY A 20 -21.36 10.34 -0.23
N HIS A 21 -21.42 9.01 -0.40
CA HIS A 21 -22.21 8.32 -1.45
C HIS A 21 -21.84 8.69 -2.90
N THR A 22 -20.74 9.40 -3.09
CA THR A 22 -20.17 9.63 -4.42
C THR A 22 -19.69 8.30 -4.97
N VAL A 23 -20.19 7.94 -6.15
CA VAL A 23 -19.79 6.73 -6.87
C VAL A 23 -18.85 7.14 -8.00
N LEU A 24 -17.61 6.64 -7.96
CA LEU A 24 -16.61 6.85 -9.00
C LEU A 24 -16.40 5.54 -9.75
N THR A 25 -16.55 5.57 -11.08
CA THR A 25 -16.23 4.41 -11.92
C THR A 25 -15.09 4.74 -12.87
N ALA A 26 -14.06 3.90 -12.89
CA ALA A 26 -12.88 4.09 -13.72
C ALA A 26 -12.46 2.79 -14.41
N ALA A 27 -12.08 2.89 -15.68
CA ALA A 27 -11.52 1.79 -16.45
C ALA A 27 -10.03 1.59 -16.09
N HIS A 28 -9.65 0.35 -15.84
CA HIS A 28 -8.31 -0.07 -15.48
C HIS A 28 -7.83 -1.15 -16.45
N ARG A 29 -6.55 -1.09 -16.81
CA ARG A 29 -5.89 -2.06 -17.68
C ARG A 29 -4.66 -2.61 -16.96
N LEU A 30 -4.63 -3.92 -16.74
CA LEU A 30 -3.55 -4.61 -16.05
C LEU A 30 -2.78 -5.50 -17.03
N THR A 31 -1.45 -5.45 -16.92
CA THR A 31 -0.55 -6.39 -17.60
C THR A 31 -0.11 -7.43 -16.59
N THR A 32 -0.42 -8.70 -16.85
CA THR A 32 -0.21 -9.80 -15.90
C THR A 32 0.39 -11.02 -16.60
N THR A 33 1.25 -11.76 -15.90
CA THR A 33 1.87 -13.00 -16.43
C THR A 33 0.89 -14.19 -16.48
N PRO A 34 -0.05 -14.37 -15.54
CA PRO A 34 -1.07 -15.41 -15.66
C PRO A 34 -1.96 -15.23 -16.90
N SER A 35 -1.88 -16.17 -17.84
CA SER A 35 -2.53 -16.08 -19.14
C SER A 35 -3.95 -16.65 -19.19
N ASP A 36 -4.29 -17.63 -18.36
CA ASP A 36 -5.61 -18.28 -18.34
C ASP A 36 -6.69 -17.36 -17.74
N ALA A 37 -7.61 -16.87 -18.58
CA ALA A 37 -8.69 -15.98 -18.18
C ALA A 37 -9.79 -16.67 -17.36
N ARG A 38 -9.97 -17.99 -17.49
CA ARG A 38 -10.95 -18.74 -16.69
C ARG A 38 -10.44 -18.96 -15.28
N ARG A 39 -9.14 -19.28 -15.16
CA ARG A 39 -8.50 -19.51 -13.86
C ARG A 39 -8.16 -18.21 -13.14
N TYR A 40 -7.83 -17.15 -13.88
CA TYR A 40 -7.48 -15.83 -13.34
C TYR A 40 -8.36 -14.74 -13.98
N PRO A 41 -9.60 -14.58 -13.51
CA PRO A 41 -10.51 -13.55 -14.00
C PRO A 41 -9.95 -12.14 -13.79
N ALA A 42 -10.21 -11.24 -14.74
CA ALA A 42 -9.73 -9.85 -14.68
C ALA A 42 -10.14 -9.14 -13.38
N ALA A 43 -11.39 -9.29 -12.94
CA ALA A 43 -11.89 -8.69 -11.70
C ALA A 43 -11.11 -9.14 -10.46
N ALA A 44 -10.79 -10.44 -10.34
CA ALA A 44 -10.01 -10.96 -9.22
C ALA A 44 -8.57 -10.43 -9.23
N LEU A 45 -7.94 -10.34 -10.41
CA LEU A 45 -6.61 -9.75 -10.55
C LEU A 45 -6.59 -8.27 -10.17
N VAL A 46 -7.64 -7.53 -10.52
CA VAL A 46 -7.78 -6.11 -10.17
C VAL A 46 -7.95 -5.93 -8.67
N SER A 47 -8.76 -6.75 -8.00
CA SER A 47 -8.90 -6.73 -6.55
C SER A 47 -7.58 -7.03 -5.84
N LEU A 48 -6.82 -8.02 -6.31
CA LEU A 48 -5.48 -8.31 -5.77
C LEU A 48 -4.50 -7.17 -6.02
N TYR A 49 -4.55 -6.54 -7.19
CA TYR A 49 -3.73 -5.37 -7.49
C TYR A 49 -4.09 -4.19 -6.59
N HIS A 50 -5.37 -4.02 -6.27
CA HIS A 50 -5.83 -3.00 -5.35
C HIS A 50 -5.29 -3.24 -3.93
N GLN A 51 -5.39 -4.46 -3.40
CA GLN A 51 -4.78 -4.82 -2.11
C GLN A 51 -3.27 -4.57 -2.10
N ARG A 52 -2.58 -4.88 -3.21
CA ARG A 52 -1.16 -4.58 -3.34
C ARG A 52 -0.89 -3.07 -3.27
N TRP A 53 -1.72 -2.26 -3.92
CA TRP A 53 -1.61 -0.80 -3.87
C TRP A 53 -1.86 -0.26 -2.45
N GLU A 54 -2.83 -0.80 -1.73
CA GLU A 54 -3.09 -0.44 -0.32
C GLU A 54 -1.87 -0.76 0.55
N HIS A 55 -1.26 -1.94 0.35
CA HIS A 55 -0.03 -2.32 1.02
C HIS A 55 1.17 -1.42 0.68
N GLU A 56 1.39 -1.11 -0.60
CA GLU A 56 2.47 -0.22 -1.06
C GLU A 56 2.29 1.20 -0.53
N SER A 57 1.07 1.72 -0.59
CA SER A 57 0.75 3.09 -0.18
C SER A 57 0.90 3.27 1.32
N ALA A 58 0.74 2.21 2.12
CA ALA A 58 0.94 2.26 3.56
C ALA A 58 2.40 2.51 4.01
N TYR A 59 3.40 2.38 3.11
CA TYR A 59 4.79 2.78 3.38
C TYR A 59 5.10 4.23 2.99
N CYS A 60 4.15 4.95 2.38
CA CYS A 60 4.31 6.36 2.04
C CYS A 60 4.24 7.32 3.25
N PRO A 61 3.32 7.14 4.22
CA PRO A 61 3.13 8.05 5.34
C PRO A 61 4.39 8.33 6.18
N PRO A 62 5.28 7.36 6.49
CA PRO A 62 6.48 7.62 7.30
C PRO A 62 7.30 8.82 6.84
N ARG A 63 7.41 9.09 5.53
CA ARG A 63 8.09 10.27 4.98
C ARG A 63 7.35 11.58 5.25
N HIS A 64 6.02 11.55 5.22
CA HIS A 64 5.17 12.75 5.27
C HIS A 64 4.61 13.05 6.67
N THR A 65 4.31 12.03 7.47
CA THR A 65 3.64 12.17 8.77
C THR A 65 4.59 11.95 9.96
N THR A 66 5.56 11.03 9.84
CA THR A 66 6.46 10.66 10.95
C THR A 66 7.80 11.39 10.88
N MET A 67 8.33 11.59 9.67
CA MET A 67 9.55 12.35 9.47
C MET A 67 9.31 13.85 9.35
N ASP A 68 8.08 14.33 9.19
CA ASP A 68 7.77 15.77 9.05
C ASP A 68 8.65 16.44 7.98
N GLY A 69 8.88 15.74 6.86
CA GLY A 69 9.75 16.22 5.78
C GLY A 69 11.26 16.23 6.09
N ARG A 70 11.71 15.68 7.22
CA ARG A 70 13.15 15.60 7.55
C ARG A 70 13.93 14.77 6.53
N VAL A 71 15.07 15.30 6.11
CA VAL A 71 16.04 14.64 5.21
C VAL A 71 16.93 13.67 6.01
N LEU A 72 17.43 12.63 5.34
CA LEU A 72 18.44 11.72 5.91
C LEU A 72 19.68 12.51 6.34
N ARG A 73 20.31 12.10 7.45
CA ARG A 73 21.36 12.89 8.10
C ARG A 73 22.77 12.55 7.63
N SER A 74 22.98 11.33 7.16
CA SER A 74 24.29 10.84 6.71
C SER A 74 24.72 11.50 5.42
N GLY A 75 25.99 11.91 5.37
CA GLY A 75 26.62 12.50 4.17
C GLY A 75 27.29 11.48 3.24
N ASP A 76 27.45 10.23 3.68
CA ASP A 76 28.07 9.15 2.91
C ASP A 76 27.05 8.08 2.48
N ARG A 77 27.39 7.33 1.43
CA ARG A 77 26.51 6.33 0.84
C ARG A 77 26.11 5.20 1.81
N ALA A 78 27.03 4.78 2.69
CA ALA A 78 26.76 3.66 3.59
C ALA A 78 25.80 4.10 4.71
N GLY A 79 26.00 5.29 5.28
CA GLY A 79 25.10 5.87 6.27
C GLY A 79 23.70 6.12 5.71
N VAL A 80 23.58 6.64 4.49
CA VAL A 80 22.28 6.84 3.81
C VAL A 80 21.54 5.50 3.62
N GLU A 81 22.24 4.45 3.22
CA GLU A 81 21.66 3.12 3.06
C GLU A 81 21.18 2.56 4.40
N GLN A 82 21.99 2.70 5.46
CA GLN A 82 21.62 2.30 6.81
C GLN A 82 20.37 3.03 7.31
N GLU A 83 20.29 4.35 7.15
CA GLU A 83 19.12 5.13 7.56
C GLU A 83 17.87 4.72 6.79
N ARG A 84 17.98 4.46 5.48
CA ARG A 84 16.87 3.96 4.67
C ARG A 84 16.35 2.61 5.18
N TRP A 85 17.24 1.66 5.45
CA TRP A 85 16.84 0.36 6.00
C TRP A 85 16.25 0.47 7.40
N SER A 86 16.79 1.36 8.22
CA SER A 86 16.27 1.63 9.57
C SER A 86 14.83 2.16 9.50
N LEU A 87 14.57 3.10 8.59
CA LEU A 87 13.22 3.63 8.35
C LEU A 87 12.28 2.54 7.84
N LEU A 88 12.66 1.79 6.81
CA LEU A 88 11.84 0.69 6.29
C LEU A 88 11.53 -0.34 7.39
N THR A 89 12.51 -0.71 8.21
CA THR A 89 12.34 -1.65 9.33
C THR A 89 11.36 -1.11 10.37
N LEU A 90 11.49 0.17 10.75
CA LEU A 90 10.56 0.81 11.67
C LEU A 90 9.13 0.83 11.10
N CYS A 91 8.99 1.12 9.81
CA CYS A 91 7.68 1.09 9.13
C CYS A 91 7.07 -0.30 9.18
N GLN A 92 7.86 -1.34 8.90
CA GLN A 92 7.40 -2.72 8.96
C GLN A 92 6.94 -3.10 10.38
N LEU A 93 7.74 -2.78 11.39
CA LEU A 93 7.40 -3.08 12.78
C LEU A 93 6.09 -2.40 13.22
N LEU A 94 5.89 -1.13 12.85
CA LEU A 94 4.66 -0.41 13.14
C LEU A 94 3.46 -1.01 12.39
N ARG A 95 3.64 -1.43 11.14
CA ARG A 95 2.56 -2.09 10.36
C ARG A 95 2.18 -3.44 10.94
N THR A 96 3.14 -4.24 11.41
CA THR A 96 2.85 -5.48 12.12
C THR A 96 2.05 -5.22 13.40
N ALA A 97 2.49 -4.26 14.22
CA ALA A 97 1.77 -3.91 15.44
C ALA A 97 0.35 -3.38 15.18
N MET A 98 0.15 -2.61 14.10
CA MET A 98 -1.19 -2.16 13.67
C MET A 98 -2.07 -3.33 13.23
N ALA A 99 -1.52 -4.30 12.50
CA ALA A 99 -2.24 -5.50 12.09
C ALA A 99 -2.66 -6.34 13.31
N ASP A 100 -1.73 -6.60 14.23
CA ASP A 100 -2.02 -7.32 15.49
C ASP A 100 -3.13 -6.61 16.30
N ALA A 101 -3.08 -5.26 16.36
CA ALA A 101 -4.10 -4.47 17.03
C ALA A 101 -5.47 -4.54 16.33
N ALA A 102 -5.50 -4.49 15.00
CA ALA A 102 -6.73 -4.64 14.22
C ALA A 102 -7.35 -6.03 14.41
N GLU A 103 -6.54 -7.08 14.33
CA GLU A 103 -6.99 -8.47 14.53
C GLU A 103 -7.56 -8.71 15.94
N SER A 104 -7.06 -7.98 16.95
CA SER A 104 -7.60 -8.04 18.31
C SER A 104 -9.01 -7.42 18.48
N ARG A 105 -9.50 -6.66 17.47
CA ARG A 105 -10.78 -5.96 17.50
C ARG A 105 -11.73 -6.43 16.39
N PRO A 106 -12.90 -7.00 16.72
CA PRO A 106 -13.90 -7.38 15.73
C PRO A 106 -14.30 -6.20 14.83
N GLY A 107 -14.22 -6.40 13.51
CA GLY A 107 -14.61 -5.40 12.51
C GLY A 107 -13.56 -4.32 12.22
N ALA A 108 -12.37 -4.39 12.82
CA ALA A 108 -11.24 -3.56 12.41
C ALA A 108 -10.52 -4.22 11.22
N ASP A 109 -10.52 -3.53 10.08
CA ASP A 109 -9.82 -3.95 8.88
C ASP A 109 -8.36 -3.44 8.95
N PRO A 110 -7.35 -4.33 8.96
CA PRO A 110 -5.94 -3.93 9.04
C PRO A 110 -5.50 -3.05 7.87
N ASP A 111 -6.13 -3.18 6.70
CA ASP A 111 -5.83 -2.35 5.53
C ASP A 111 -6.28 -0.89 5.72
N ARG A 112 -7.19 -0.66 6.67
CA ARG A 112 -7.68 0.68 7.05
C ARG A 112 -6.91 1.30 8.22
N CYS A 113 -5.95 0.60 8.82
CA CYS A 113 -5.10 1.15 9.86
C CYS A 113 -4.00 2.03 9.25
N GLY A 114 -4.02 3.32 9.58
CA GLY A 114 -3.05 4.31 9.11
C GLY A 114 -2.37 5.05 10.25
N PHE A 115 -1.32 5.80 9.90
CA PHE A 115 -0.67 6.73 10.82
C PHE A 115 -1.54 7.98 10.98
N ALA A 116 -1.97 8.26 12.21
CA ALA A 116 -2.64 9.49 12.56
C ALA A 116 -1.72 10.35 13.42
N THR A 117 -1.67 11.65 13.13
CA THR A 117 -1.04 12.62 14.04
C THR A 117 -1.98 12.81 15.23
N ALA A 118 -1.46 12.68 16.45
CA ALA A 118 -2.24 13.00 17.63
C ALA A 118 -2.68 14.48 17.55
N PRO A 119 -3.96 14.80 17.76
CA PRO A 119 -4.37 16.18 17.91
C PRO A 119 -3.60 16.80 19.09
N PRO A 120 -3.27 18.10 19.05
CA PRO A 120 -2.59 18.76 20.16
C PRO A 120 -3.42 18.58 21.43
N ASP A 121 -2.75 18.30 22.56
CA ASP A 121 -3.40 18.26 23.87
C ASP A 121 -4.20 19.56 24.06
N ARG A 122 -5.50 19.44 24.31
CA ARG A 122 -6.29 20.58 24.74
C ARG A 122 -5.91 20.90 26.20
N PRO A 123 -5.70 22.18 26.55
CA PRO A 123 -5.47 22.59 27.92
C PRO A 123 -6.69 22.29 28.81
#